data_AF-A0A959CP00-F1
#
_entry.id   AF-A0A959CP00-F1
#
_cell.length_a   1.000
_cell.length_b   1.000
_cell.length_c   1.000
_cell.angle_alpha   90.00
_cell.angle_beta   90.00
_cell.angle_gamma   90.00
#
_symmetry.space_group_name_H-M   'P 1'
#
loop_
_entity.id
_entity.type
_entity.pdbx_description
1 polymer ?
#
loop_
_entity_poly.entity_id
_entity_poly.type
_entity_poly.pdbx_seq_one_letter_code
_entity_poly.pdbx_strand_id
1 'polypeptide(L)'
;ARIYDAFSGHISSYKRIGKYTDPDGRELDVLIVRVKSPEKLDRTRTALRDFVIRHLDEFGKDYALAAFYSPEDGGADWRFSFIKLEYEEYLDDAGKVKTSRRETPAKRYSFLVGAGEKGYTAKRQLLELMLKFYQPTVEQIEEAFSIETVTDEFFEQYKGLYITLHDYLEQQAPVKKALEAAGLDTVRFTKKLLGQIVFLYFLQKKGWLGAAPGEPIVNGKRQFIQELFKRSQAEGKNFYNDYLKFLFYEALAKERADHYYPRFDCQIPFLNGGLFEAQHDWRSDEIQIPNRFFRNQDTTRSGDVGTGILDVFDRYNFTIKEDEPLEKEVAVDPEMLGKVFENMLDVTERKSKGAFYTPREIVHYMCRESLIHYLDTALNTYDMPLREAGSSQAS
;
A
#
# COMPACT_ATOMS: atom_id res chain seq x y z
N ALA A 1 33.46 -5.21 6.48
CA ALA A 1 33.55 -3.84 5.95
C ALA A 1 33.24 -2.85 7.07
N ARG A 2 33.84 -1.66 7.06
CA ARG A 2 33.61 -0.63 8.08
C ARG A 2 32.25 0.01 7.84
N ILE A 3 31.46 0.22 8.89
CA ILE A 3 30.18 0.92 8.81
C ILE A 3 30.47 2.42 8.83
N TYR A 4 29.81 3.19 7.96
CA TYR A 4 29.95 4.65 7.99
C TYR A 4 29.30 5.20 9.26
N ASP A 5 29.97 6.15 9.93
CA ASP A 5 29.56 6.66 11.24
C ASP A 5 28.10 7.16 11.25
N ALA A 6 27.65 7.76 10.14
CA ALA A 6 26.27 8.23 9.94
C ALA A 6 25.19 7.14 10.06
N PHE A 7 25.52 5.87 9.76
CA PHE A 7 24.55 4.76 9.82
C PHE A 7 24.75 3.84 11.02
N SER A 8 25.75 4.12 11.87
CA SER A 8 26.05 3.31 13.05
C SER A 8 24.88 3.21 14.03
N GLY A 9 23.94 4.17 14.03
CA GLY A 9 22.70 4.14 14.81
C GLY A 9 21.62 3.18 14.29
N HIS A 10 21.79 2.64 13.08
CA HIS A 10 20.78 1.83 12.37
C HIS A 10 21.31 0.45 11.97
N ILE A 11 22.58 0.38 11.57
CA ILE A 11 23.19 -0.81 10.96
C ILE A 11 24.28 -1.36 11.86
N SER A 12 24.23 -2.67 12.08
CA SER A 12 25.17 -3.41 12.93
C SER A 12 26.33 -4.01 12.13
N SER A 13 26.08 -4.41 10.87
CA SER A 13 27.11 -4.88 9.93
C SER A 13 26.51 -5.07 8.54
N TYR A 14 27.34 -5.22 7.52
CA TYR A 14 26.91 -5.66 6.21
C TYR A 14 27.98 -6.52 5.54
N LYS A 15 27.56 -7.29 4.54
CA LYS A 15 28.44 -8.11 3.70
C LYS A 15 27.91 -8.12 2.27
N ARG A 16 28.79 -7.91 1.30
CA ARG A 16 28.52 -8.25 -0.10
C ARG A 16 28.64 -9.76 -0.26
N ILE A 17 27.55 -10.42 -0.61
CA ILE A 17 27.50 -11.87 -0.80
C ILE A 17 27.73 -12.29 -2.24
N GLY A 18 27.54 -11.37 -3.20
CA GLY A 18 27.74 -11.67 -4.61
C GLY A 18 27.79 -10.45 -5.52
N LYS A 19 28.04 -10.74 -6.79
CA LYS A 19 27.94 -9.84 -7.93
C LYS A 19 27.12 -10.56 -8.99
N TYR A 20 26.14 -9.89 -9.55
CA TYR A 20 25.43 -10.33 -10.73
C TYR A 20 25.83 -9.43 -11.90
N THR A 21 25.99 -10.02 -13.08
CA THR A 21 26.19 -9.29 -14.33
C THR A 21 25.11 -9.77 -15.28
N ASP A 22 24.29 -8.84 -15.75
CA ASP A 22 23.18 -9.16 -16.65
C ASP A 22 23.66 -9.36 -18.10
N PRO A 23 22.77 -9.82 -19.02
CA PRO A 23 23.13 -10.02 -20.43
C PRO A 23 23.64 -8.77 -21.16
N ASP A 24 23.29 -7.57 -20.67
CA ASP A 24 23.71 -6.28 -21.24
C ASP A 24 25.03 -5.78 -20.61
N GLY A 25 25.65 -6.57 -19.73
CA GLY A 25 26.91 -6.24 -19.06
C GLY A 25 26.75 -5.33 -17.84
N ARG A 26 25.52 -5.07 -17.39
CA ARG A 26 25.26 -4.24 -16.21
C ARG A 26 25.46 -5.02 -14.93
N GLU A 27 26.08 -4.35 -13.95
CA GLU A 27 26.53 -5.01 -12.72
C GLU A 27 25.65 -4.64 -11.53
N LEU A 28 25.24 -5.66 -10.79
CA LEU A 28 24.42 -5.54 -9.59
C LEU A 28 25.13 -6.19 -8.40
N ASP A 29 25.19 -5.48 -7.28
CA ASP A 29 25.72 -6.01 -6.03
C ASP A 29 24.64 -6.70 -5.21
N VAL A 30 24.95 -7.87 -4.65
CA VAL A 30 24.04 -8.57 -3.72
C VAL A 30 24.57 -8.41 -2.30
N LEU A 31 23.78 -7.76 -1.46
CA LEU A 31 24.15 -7.35 -0.11
C LEU A 31 23.26 -8.05 0.93
N ILE A 32 23.88 -8.37 2.07
CA ILE A 32 23.17 -8.70 3.30
C ILE A 32 23.53 -7.67 4.36
N VAL A 33 22.52 -7.05 4.97
CA VAL A 33 22.64 -5.92 5.90
C VAL A 33 21.96 -6.28 7.22
N ARG A 34 22.72 -6.28 8.31
CA ARG A 34 22.20 -6.48 9.66
C ARG A 34 21.79 -5.13 10.24
N VAL A 35 20.50 -4.97 10.54
CA VAL A 35 19.99 -3.80 11.26
C VAL A 35 20.02 -4.04 12.77
N LYS A 36 20.03 -2.96 13.55
CA LYS A 36 20.12 -3.05 15.01
C LYS A 36 18.90 -3.70 15.66
N SER A 37 17.69 -3.30 15.28
CA SER A 37 16.45 -3.83 15.85
C SER A 37 15.36 -3.99 14.77
N PRO A 38 14.31 -4.80 15.01
CA PRO A 38 13.16 -4.93 14.11
C PRO A 38 12.46 -3.58 13.87
N GLU A 39 12.38 -2.73 14.90
CA GLU A 39 11.78 -1.40 14.78
C GLU A 39 12.52 -0.51 13.78
N LYS A 40 13.86 -0.66 13.69
CA LYS A 40 14.69 0.07 12.72
C LYS A 40 14.47 -0.43 11.30
N LEU A 41 14.18 -1.72 11.13
CA LEU A 41 13.81 -2.30 9.84
C LEU A 41 12.61 -1.55 9.24
N ASP A 42 11.61 -1.22 10.07
CA ASP A 42 10.36 -0.58 9.66
C ASP A 42 10.37 0.95 9.65
N ARG A 43 11.03 1.57 10.64
CA ARG A 43 10.98 3.02 10.86
C ARG A 43 12.13 3.79 10.21
N THR A 44 13.20 3.13 9.80
CA THR A 44 14.42 3.81 9.30
C THR A 44 14.80 3.46 7.87
N ARG A 45 13.77 3.11 7.12
CA ARG A 45 13.59 3.09 5.68
C ARG A 45 14.54 3.97 4.84
N THR A 46 14.53 5.29 5.04
CA THR A 46 15.43 6.24 4.38
C THR A 46 16.91 5.96 4.69
N ALA A 47 17.25 5.72 5.96
CA ALA A 47 18.62 5.43 6.37
C ALA A 47 19.13 4.09 5.80
N LEU A 48 18.25 3.09 5.63
CA LEU A 48 18.59 1.81 4.99
C LEU A 48 18.89 1.99 3.50
N ARG A 49 18.08 2.82 2.81
CA ARG A 49 18.32 3.19 1.42
C ARG A 49 19.64 3.93 1.28
N ASP A 50 19.82 5.00 2.04
CA ASP A 50 20.97 5.89 1.96
C ASP A 50 22.28 5.16 2.28
N PHE A 51 22.23 4.15 3.15
CA PHE A 51 23.36 3.26 3.37
C PHE A 51 23.76 2.47 2.12
N VAL A 52 22.79 1.91 1.39
CA VAL A 52 23.07 1.16 0.15
C VAL A 52 23.53 2.11 -0.95
N ILE A 53 22.95 3.31 -1.06
CA ILE A 53 23.44 4.37 -1.96
C ILE A 53 24.91 4.65 -1.69
N ARG A 54 25.29 4.84 -0.42
CA ARG A 54 26.68 5.13 -0.05
C ARG A 54 27.63 4.00 -0.46
N HIS A 55 27.18 2.74 -0.34
CA HIS A 55 27.92 1.58 -0.84
C HIS A 55 28.07 1.64 -2.37
N LEU A 56 26.97 1.86 -3.10
CA LEU A 56 26.97 1.95 -4.56
C LEU A 56 27.93 3.05 -5.06
N ASP A 57 27.94 4.21 -4.40
CA ASP A 57 28.85 5.31 -4.68
C ASP A 57 30.33 4.95 -4.47
N GLU A 58 30.66 4.33 -3.33
CA GLU A 58 32.05 3.95 -3.00
C GLU A 58 32.62 2.92 -3.97
N PHE A 59 31.78 1.98 -4.44
CA PHE A 59 32.21 0.88 -5.29
C PHE A 59 31.94 1.08 -6.78
N GLY A 60 31.46 2.27 -7.19
CA GLY A 60 31.15 2.59 -8.59
C GLY A 60 30.14 1.61 -9.19
N LYS A 61 29.03 1.39 -8.50
CA LYS A 61 27.92 0.53 -8.91
C LYS A 61 26.65 1.34 -9.02
N ASP A 62 25.75 0.89 -9.88
CA ASP A 62 24.46 1.56 -10.09
C ASP A 62 23.29 0.80 -9.45
N TYR A 63 23.44 -0.51 -9.20
CA TYR A 63 22.36 -1.38 -8.75
C TYR A 63 22.77 -2.27 -7.58
N ALA A 64 21.85 -2.47 -6.64
CA ALA A 64 22.00 -3.44 -5.58
C ALA A 64 20.69 -4.17 -5.27
N LEU A 65 20.81 -5.46 -4.96
CA LEU A 65 19.82 -6.21 -4.19
C LEU A 65 20.31 -6.29 -2.75
N ALA A 66 19.49 -5.88 -1.79
CA ALA A 66 19.85 -5.87 -0.38
C ALA A 66 18.82 -6.61 0.46
N ALA A 67 19.28 -7.58 1.26
CA ALA A 67 18.49 -8.22 2.30
C ALA A 67 18.78 -7.57 3.65
N PHE A 68 17.79 -6.92 4.25
CA PHE A 68 17.86 -6.29 5.57
C PHE A 68 17.16 -7.15 6.62
N TYR A 69 17.83 -7.51 7.70
CA TYR A 69 17.25 -8.29 8.79
C TYR A 69 17.81 -7.89 10.15
N SER A 70 17.04 -8.13 11.21
CA SER A 70 17.53 -7.99 12.59
C SER A 70 17.93 -9.37 13.14
N PRO A 71 19.01 -9.48 13.91
CA PRO A 71 19.28 -10.70 14.66
C PRO A 71 18.44 -10.82 15.94
N GLU A 72 17.81 -9.74 16.43
CA GLU A 72 17.06 -9.74 17.70
C GLU A 72 15.80 -10.62 17.64
N ASP A 73 15.14 -10.67 16.48
CA ASP A 73 14.02 -11.55 16.18
C ASP A 73 14.44 -12.82 15.42
N GLY A 74 15.76 -13.07 15.33
CA GLY A 74 16.31 -14.19 14.56
C GLY A 74 16.11 -14.07 13.04
N GLY A 75 15.79 -12.87 12.52
CA GLY A 75 15.43 -12.67 11.12
C GLY A 75 14.05 -13.23 10.79
N ALA A 76 13.15 -13.28 11.77
CA ALA A 76 11.77 -13.70 11.59
C ALA A 76 11.08 -12.85 10.51
N ASP A 77 11.29 -11.54 10.56
CA ASP A 77 10.89 -10.61 9.51
C ASP A 77 12.11 -9.89 8.92
N TRP A 78 12.11 -9.74 7.60
CA TRP A 78 13.20 -9.14 6.86
C TRP A 78 12.68 -8.42 5.60
N ARG A 79 13.55 -7.62 4.99
CA ARG A 79 13.22 -6.86 3.79
C ARG A 79 14.16 -7.23 2.67
N PHE A 80 13.59 -7.53 1.52
CA PHE A 80 14.33 -7.72 0.29
C PHE A 80 14.10 -6.52 -0.60
N SER A 81 15.17 -5.81 -0.94
CA SER A 81 15.08 -4.54 -1.65
C SER A 81 15.90 -4.53 -2.93
N PHE A 82 15.35 -3.96 -3.99
CA PHE A 82 16.07 -3.50 -5.16
C PHE A 82 16.33 -1.99 -5.03
N ILE A 83 17.58 -1.58 -5.19
CA ILE A 83 18.03 -0.19 -5.09
C ILE A 83 18.76 0.16 -6.38
N LYS A 84 18.41 1.28 -7.00
CA LYS A 84 19.10 1.81 -8.19
C LYS A 84 19.45 3.29 -8.04
N LEU A 85 20.61 3.68 -8.54
CA LEU A 85 20.95 5.09 -8.77
C LEU A 85 20.26 5.54 -10.07
N GLU A 86 19.55 6.67 -10.05
CA GLU A 86 19.05 7.31 -11.26
C GLU A 86 19.97 8.47 -11.66
N TYR A 87 20.18 8.62 -12.97
CA TYR A 87 20.97 9.70 -13.55
C TYR A 87 20.06 10.57 -14.41
N GLU A 88 20.13 11.89 -14.26
CA GLU A 88 19.46 12.80 -15.17
C GLU A 88 20.38 13.18 -16.33
N GLU A 89 19.80 13.11 -17.53
CA GLU A 89 20.38 13.70 -18.73
C GLU A 89 19.97 15.18 -18.79
N TYR A 90 20.95 16.07 -18.79
CA TYR A 90 20.75 17.50 -18.94
C TYR A 90 21.61 18.00 -20.10
N LEU A 91 21.14 19.06 -20.76
CA LEU A 91 21.94 19.75 -21.75
C LEU A 91 22.86 20.74 -21.02
N ASP A 92 24.15 20.66 -21.28
CA ASP A 92 25.06 21.72 -20.83
C ASP A 92 24.86 23.00 -21.65
N ASP A 93 25.51 24.09 -21.24
CA ASP A 93 25.41 25.40 -21.90
C ASP A 93 25.85 25.38 -23.39
N ALA A 94 26.50 24.29 -23.83
CA ALA A 94 26.91 24.05 -25.21
C ALA A 94 25.94 23.12 -25.99
N GLY A 95 24.79 22.78 -25.41
CA GLY A 95 23.77 21.91 -26.01
C GLY A 95 24.20 20.44 -26.08
N LYS A 96 25.23 20.02 -25.33
CA LYS A 96 25.67 18.64 -25.28
C LYS A 96 24.94 17.92 -24.15
N VAL A 97 24.35 16.76 -24.46
CA VAL A 97 23.78 15.87 -23.45
C VAL A 97 24.90 15.44 -22.52
N LYS A 98 24.83 15.88 -21.26
CA LYS A 98 25.63 15.39 -20.16
C LYS A 98 24.73 14.65 -19.20
N THR A 99 25.23 13.56 -18.66
CA THR A 99 24.65 12.91 -17.49
C THR A 99 25.24 13.59 -16.25
N SER A 100 24.40 14.19 -15.41
CA SER A 100 24.82 14.69 -14.10
C SER A 100 24.21 13.83 -13.03
N ARG A 101 25.07 13.45 -12.10
CA ARG A 101 24.69 12.93 -10.80
C ARG A 101 24.27 14.13 -9.93
N ARG A 102 23.17 14.81 -10.23
CA ARG A 102 22.63 15.86 -9.35
C ARG A 102 21.42 15.30 -8.60
N GLU A 103 21.59 15.10 -7.29
CA GLU A 103 20.57 14.96 -6.22
C GLU A 103 19.23 14.24 -6.53
N THR A 104 19.12 13.41 -7.57
CA THR A 104 17.93 12.58 -7.75
C THR A 104 18.05 11.42 -6.77
N PRO A 105 17.10 11.24 -5.83
CA PRO A 105 17.28 10.25 -4.80
C PRO A 105 17.04 8.86 -5.41
N ALA A 106 17.91 7.91 -5.08
CA ALA A 106 17.79 6.53 -5.55
C ALA A 106 16.40 5.98 -5.27
N LYS A 107 15.86 5.20 -6.21
CA LYS A 107 14.61 4.46 -5.99
C LYS A 107 14.93 3.17 -5.27
N ARG A 108 14.19 2.93 -4.18
CA ARG A 108 14.21 1.66 -3.47
C ARG A 108 12.83 1.03 -3.52
N TYR A 109 12.78 -0.18 -4.05
CA TYR A 109 11.60 -1.03 -4.06
C TYR A 109 11.82 -2.18 -3.08
N SER A 110 10.85 -2.47 -2.22
CA SER A 110 11.06 -3.44 -1.14
C SER A 110 9.88 -4.39 -0.96
N PHE A 111 10.19 -5.68 -0.93
CA PHE A 111 9.33 -6.70 -0.35
C PHE A 111 9.57 -6.79 1.16
N LEU A 112 8.48 -6.82 1.91
CA LEU A 112 8.50 -7.30 3.29
C LEU A 112 8.21 -8.81 3.29
N VAL A 113 9.11 -9.58 3.88
CA VAL A 113 9.13 -11.05 3.82
C VAL A 113 9.49 -11.60 5.19
N GLY A 114 8.86 -12.71 5.60
CA GLY A 114 9.06 -13.22 6.95
C GLY A 114 7.95 -14.16 7.39
N ALA A 115 8.10 -14.75 8.58
CA ALA A 115 7.09 -15.62 9.16
C ALA A 115 5.82 -14.86 9.56
N GLY A 116 5.93 -13.55 9.84
CA GLY A 116 4.80 -12.68 10.18
C GLY A 116 4.07 -12.09 8.98
N GLU A 117 4.62 -12.22 7.77
CA GLU A 117 4.17 -11.47 6.58
C GLU A 117 3.72 -12.37 5.43
N LYS A 118 2.80 -11.87 4.61
CA LYS A 118 2.27 -12.66 3.49
C LYS A 118 3.30 -12.63 2.35
N GLY A 119 4.07 -13.71 2.22
CA GLY A 119 5.09 -13.84 1.18
C GLY A 119 4.56 -14.12 -0.23
N TYR A 120 3.25 -14.11 -0.46
CA TYR A 120 2.64 -14.52 -1.73
C TYR A 120 3.07 -13.63 -2.90
N THR A 121 2.98 -12.30 -2.76
CA THR A 121 3.38 -11.35 -3.82
C THR A 121 4.86 -11.50 -4.18
N ALA A 122 5.74 -11.52 -3.18
CA ALA A 122 7.18 -11.72 -3.39
C ALA A 122 7.46 -13.07 -4.06
N LYS A 123 6.83 -14.15 -3.59
CA LYS A 123 6.96 -15.48 -4.18
C LYS A 123 6.52 -15.46 -5.64
N ARG A 124 5.36 -14.90 -5.95
CA ARG A 124 4.83 -14.89 -7.31
C ARG A 124 5.72 -14.10 -8.25
N GLN A 125 6.07 -12.86 -7.93
CA GLN A 125 6.88 -12.02 -8.81
C GLN A 125 8.29 -12.58 -9.02
N LEU A 126 8.96 -12.97 -7.93
CA LEU A 126 10.33 -13.51 -8.02
C LEU A 126 10.36 -14.91 -8.66
N LEU A 127 9.37 -15.77 -8.39
CA LEU A 127 9.28 -17.07 -9.05
C LEU A 127 8.98 -16.93 -10.54
N GLU A 128 8.08 -16.03 -10.93
CA GLU A 128 7.83 -15.75 -12.35
C GLU A 128 9.09 -15.28 -13.07
N LEU A 129 9.87 -14.38 -12.45
CA LEU A 129 11.17 -13.94 -12.97
C LEU A 129 12.11 -15.13 -13.17
N MET A 130 12.28 -15.97 -12.14
CA MET A 130 13.19 -17.12 -12.18
C MET A 130 12.76 -18.22 -13.16
N LEU A 131 11.46 -18.39 -13.39
CA LEU A 131 10.94 -19.39 -14.34
C LEU A 131 11.00 -18.89 -15.79
N LYS A 132 10.78 -17.60 -16.02
CA LYS A 132 10.77 -17.00 -17.37
C LYS A 132 12.18 -16.72 -17.89
N PHE A 133 13.12 -16.38 -17.01
CA PHE A 133 14.45 -15.92 -17.40
C PHE A 133 15.57 -16.69 -16.70
N TYR A 134 16.46 -17.30 -17.48
CA TYR A 134 17.68 -17.94 -16.96
C TYR A 134 18.70 -16.90 -16.47
N GLN A 135 18.78 -15.76 -17.15
CA GLN A 135 19.59 -14.59 -16.80
C GLN A 135 18.77 -13.32 -17.02
N PRO A 136 18.04 -12.83 -15.99
CA PRO A 136 17.20 -11.65 -16.15
C PRO A 136 18.04 -10.36 -16.32
N THR A 137 17.56 -9.41 -17.11
CA THR A 137 18.15 -8.05 -17.18
C THR A 137 17.86 -7.28 -15.89
N VAL A 138 18.61 -6.19 -15.65
CA VAL A 138 18.32 -5.31 -14.50
C VAL A 138 16.90 -4.75 -14.55
N GLU A 139 16.34 -4.41 -15.71
CA GLU A 139 14.94 -3.97 -15.83
C GLU A 139 13.96 -5.07 -15.47
N GLN A 140 14.23 -6.32 -15.87
CA GLN A 140 13.36 -7.44 -15.52
C GLN A 140 13.38 -7.69 -14.01
N ILE A 141 14.54 -7.50 -13.37
CA ILE A 141 14.66 -7.51 -11.91
C ILE A 141 13.87 -6.34 -11.32
N GLU A 142 14.02 -5.11 -11.84
CA GLU A 142 13.27 -3.94 -11.36
C GLU A 142 11.75 -4.14 -11.46
N GLU A 143 11.27 -4.65 -12.60
CA GLU A 143 9.85 -4.95 -12.84
C GLU A 143 9.32 -5.99 -11.85
N ALA A 144 10.13 -6.97 -11.47
CA ALA A 144 9.77 -7.95 -10.42
C ALA A 144 9.74 -7.35 -9.01
N PHE A 145 10.01 -6.05 -8.84
CA PHE A 145 9.79 -5.27 -7.63
C PHE A 145 8.81 -4.11 -7.88
N SER A 146 8.15 -4.07 -9.04
CA SER A 146 7.23 -2.99 -9.40
C SER A 146 5.94 -3.08 -8.59
N ILE A 147 5.58 -1.93 -7.99
CA ILE A 147 4.30 -1.75 -7.29
C ILE A 147 3.14 -1.72 -8.26
N GLU A 148 3.35 -1.19 -9.47
CA GLU A 148 2.31 -1.06 -10.48
C GLU A 148 1.77 -2.45 -10.85
N THR A 149 2.66 -3.44 -10.99
CA THR A 149 2.30 -4.83 -11.24
C THR A 149 1.42 -5.42 -10.12
N VAL A 150 1.73 -5.13 -8.84
CA VAL A 150 0.89 -5.55 -7.70
C VAL A 150 -0.46 -4.84 -7.73
N THR A 151 -0.43 -3.53 -8.01
CA THR A 151 -1.60 -2.66 -7.98
C THR A 151 -2.60 -3.11 -9.04
N ASP A 152 -2.15 -3.30 -10.27
CA ASP A 152 -2.97 -3.73 -11.41
C ASP A 152 -3.53 -5.13 -11.18
N GLU A 153 -2.70 -6.04 -10.67
CA GLU A 153 -3.14 -7.38 -10.33
C GLU A 153 -4.22 -7.37 -9.24
N PHE A 154 -3.98 -6.64 -8.15
CA PHE A 154 -4.94 -6.49 -7.05
C PHE A 154 -6.24 -5.85 -7.55
N PHE A 155 -6.15 -4.83 -8.42
CA PHE A 155 -7.31 -4.19 -9.02
C PHE A 155 -8.16 -5.16 -9.83
N GLU A 156 -7.55 -5.96 -10.71
CA GLU A 156 -8.29 -6.93 -11.51
C GLU A 156 -8.94 -8.02 -10.64
N GLN A 157 -8.26 -8.48 -9.59
CA GLN A 157 -8.85 -9.41 -8.61
C GLN A 157 -10.01 -8.78 -7.83
N TYR A 158 -9.84 -7.53 -7.36
CA TYR A 158 -10.88 -6.77 -6.66
C TYR A 158 -12.11 -6.55 -7.56
N LYS A 159 -11.89 -6.24 -8.84
CA LYS A 159 -12.95 -6.12 -9.85
C LYS A 159 -13.66 -7.45 -10.07
N GLY A 160 -12.93 -8.56 -10.11
CA GLY A 160 -13.52 -9.90 -10.16
C GLY A 160 -14.42 -10.21 -8.96
N LEU A 161 -13.99 -9.85 -7.75
CA LEU A 161 -14.80 -9.97 -6.53
C LEU A 161 -16.07 -9.12 -6.61
N TYR A 162 -15.95 -7.88 -7.08
CA TYR A 162 -17.09 -6.99 -7.28
C TYR A 162 -18.11 -7.56 -8.24
N ILE A 163 -17.69 -7.98 -9.44
CA ILE A 163 -18.59 -8.54 -10.46
C ILE A 163 -19.31 -9.77 -9.90
N THR A 164 -18.56 -10.69 -9.29
CA THR A 164 -19.11 -11.95 -8.76
C THR A 164 -20.15 -11.71 -7.66
N LEU A 165 -19.87 -10.77 -6.74
CA LEU A 165 -20.78 -10.44 -5.66
C LEU A 165 -21.99 -9.64 -6.16
N HIS A 166 -21.77 -8.65 -7.02
CA HIS A 166 -22.80 -7.83 -7.63
C HIS A 166 -23.82 -8.72 -8.36
N ASP A 167 -23.35 -9.59 -9.26
CA ASP A 167 -24.23 -10.43 -10.08
C ASP A 167 -25.06 -11.39 -9.24
N TYR A 168 -24.50 -11.89 -8.13
CA TYR A 168 -25.24 -12.68 -7.17
C TYR A 168 -26.36 -11.87 -6.50
N LEU A 169 -26.04 -10.69 -5.97
CA LEU A 169 -27.02 -9.80 -5.30
C LEU A 169 -28.12 -9.33 -6.26
N GLU A 170 -27.76 -9.07 -7.50
CA GLU A 170 -28.66 -8.64 -8.57
C GLU A 170 -29.69 -9.74 -8.95
N GLN A 171 -29.36 -11.01 -8.69
CA GLN A 171 -30.28 -12.13 -8.91
C GLN A 171 -31.21 -12.40 -7.71
N GLN A 172 -30.98 -11.77 -6.55
CA GLN A 172 -31.80 -11.97 -5.36
C GLN A 172 -32.92 -10.93 -5.27
N ALA A 173 -34.16 -11.34 -5.56
CA ALA A 173 -35.34 -10.48 -5.44
C ALA A 173 -35.51 -9.84 -4.03
N PRO A 174 -35.27 -10.56 -2.90
CA PRO A 174 -35.33 -9.95 -1.57
C PRO A 174 -34.31 -8.84 -1.35
N VAL A 175 -33.08 -9.01 -1.87
CA VAL A 175 -32.01 -8.00 -1.79
C VAL A 175 -32.42 -6.74 -2.52
N LYS A 176 -32.87 -6.88 -3.78
CA LYS A 176 -33.32 -5.74 -4.59
C LYS A 176 -34.41 -4.94 -3.90
N LYS A 177 -35.44 -5.63 -3.40
CA LYS A 177 -36.55 -5.00 -2.68
C LYS A 177 -36.07 -4.24 -1.44
N ALA A 178 -35.15 -4.81 -0.66
CA ALA A 178 -34.60 -4.17 0.52
C ALA A 178 -33.78 -2.92 0.18
N LEU A 179 -32.98 -2.97 -0.89
CA LEU A 179 -32.17 -1.83 -1.34
C LEU A 179 -33.02 -0.71 -1.94
N GLU A 180 -33.99 -1.04 -2.79
CA GLU A 180 -34.93 -0.09 -3.39
C GLU A 180 -35.73 0.67 -2.31
N ALA A 181 -36.21 -0.03 -1.29
CA ALA A 181 -36.90 0.60 -0.15
C ALA A 181 -36.03 1.61 0.62
N ALA A 182 -34.71 1.44 0.56
CA ALA A 182 -33.73 2.35 1.17
C ALA A 182 -33.19 3.42 0.20
N GLY A 183 -33.66 3.46 -1.05
CA GLY A 183 -33.13 4.37 -2.08
C GLY A 183 -31.70 4.04 -2.51
N LEU A 184 -31.30 2.77 -2.38
CA LEU A 184 -29.99 2.24 -2.77
C LEU A 184 -30.13 1.32 -3.97
N ASP A 185 -29.03 1.17 -4.71
CA ASP A 185 -28.89 0.16 -5.76
C ASP A 185 -27.82 -0.89 -5.36
N THR A 186 -27.83 -2.02 -6.04
CA THR A 186 -26.89 -3.13 -5.84
C THR A 186 -25.44 -2.72 -6.12
N VAL A 187 -25.22 -1.79 -7.05
CA VAL A 187 -23.92 -1.21 -7.38
C VAL A 187 -23.31 -0.51 -6.17
N ARG A 188 -24.02 0.47 -5.57
CA ARG A 188 -23.59 1.24 -4.40
C ARG A 188 -23.40 0.34 -3.19
N PHE A 189 -24.33 -0.58 -2.96
CA PHE A 189 -24.23 -1.53 -1.86
C PHE A 189 -22.98 -2.42 -1.99
N THR A 190 -22.74 -3.00 -3.17
CA THR A 190 -21.58 -3.88 -3.42
C THR A 190 -20.26 -3.12 -3.27
N LYS A 191 -20.16 -1.92 -3.86
CA LYS A 191 -18.99 -1.03 -3.71
C LYS A 191 -18.72 -0.70 -2.25
N LYS A 192 -19.77 -0.34 -1.50
CA LYS A 192 -19.66 -0.01 -0.07
C LYS A 192 -19.21 -1.22 0.75
N LEU A 193 -19.78 -2.40 0.53
CA LEU A 193 -19.42 -3.61 1.26
C LEU A 193 -17.95 -3.99 1.04
N LEU A 194 -17.48 -4.03 -0.21
CA LEU A 194 -16.07 -4.31 -0.49
C LEU A 194 -15.15 -3.22 0.08
N GLY A 195 -15.56 -1.95 -0.03
CA GLY A 195 -14.86 -0.81 0.56
C GLY A 195 -14.73 -0.89 2.08
N GLN A 196 -15.79 -1.32 2.77
CA GLN A 196 -15.77 -1.55 4.21
C GLN A 196 -14.80 -2.68 4.58
N ILE A 197 -14.81 -3.80 3.85
CA ILE A 197 -13.93 -4.94 4.15
C ILE A 197 -12.47 -4.57 3.88
N VAL A 198 -12.16 -3.94 2.75
CA VAL A 198 -10.78 -3.57 2.44
C VAL A 198 -10.25 -2.51 3.42
N PHE A 199 -11.11 -1.58 3.88
CA PHE A 199 -10.74 -0.64 4.93
C PHE A 199 -10.34 -1.34 6.24
N LEU A 200 -11.04 -2.42 6.62
CA LEU A 200 -10.66 -3.22 7.79
C LEU A 200 -9.28 -3.86 7.66
N TYR A 201 -8.86 -4.22 6.44
CA TYR A 201 -7.52 -4.75 6.19
C TYR A 201 -6.42 -3.71 6.45
N PHE A 202 -6.66 -2.44 6.13
CA PHE A 202 -5.76 -1.34 6.52
C PHE A 202 -5.79 -1.08 8.03
N LEU A 203 -6.98 -1.11 8.64
CA LEU A 203 -7.16 -0.82 10.06
C LEU A 203 -6.51 -1.89 10.96
N GLN A 204 -6.66 -3.17 10.63
CA GLN A 204 -6.04 -4.26 11.39
C GLN A 204 -4.51 -4.21 11.31
N LYS A 205 -3.92 -3.68 10.22
CA LYS A 205 -2.45 -3.48 10.12
C LYS A 205 -1.93 -2.46 11.14
N LYS A 206 -2.75 -1.47 11.54
CA LYS A 206 -2.44 -0.58 12.68
C LYS A 206 -2.51 -1.27 14.05
N GLY A 207 -3.02 -2.51 14.09
CA GLY A 207 -3.30 -3.21 15.33
C GLY A 207 -4.46 -2.57 16.09
N TRP A 208 -5.40 -1.88 15.43
CA TRP A 208 -6.48 -1.15 16.13
C TRP A 208 -7.73 -1.99 16.40
N LEU A 209 -7.77 -3.23 15.92
CA LEU A 209 -8.96 -4.08 15.98
C LEU A 209 -8.72 -5.29 16.87
N GLY A 210 -9.60 -5.53 17.84
CA GLY A 210 -9.63 -6.78 18.56
C GLY A 210 -8.64 -6.92 19.70
N ALA A 211 -8.21 -5.81 20.32
CA ALA A 211 -7.42 -5.88 21.56
C ALA A 211 -8.26 -6.51 22.68
N ALA A 212 -7.62 -7.12 23.67
CA ALA A 212 -8.34 -7.77 24.76
C ALA A 212 -9.11 -6.74 25.62
N PRO A 213 -10.16 -7.15 26.34
CA PRO A 213 -10.87 -6.25 27.25
C PRO A 213 -9.90 -5.59 28.25
N GLY A 214 -9.98 -4.27 28.40
CA GLY A 214 -9.07 -3.48 29.25
C GLY A 214 -7.71 -3.14 28.63
N GLU A 215 -7.36 -3.66 27.45
CA GLU A 215 -6.12 -3.28 26.77
C GLU A 215 -6.28 -2.05 25.87
N PRO A 216 -5.21 -1.26 25.65
CA PRO A 216 -5.20 -0.21 24.65
C PRO A 216 -5.55 -0.74 23.26
N ILE A 217 -6.36 0.00 22.50
CA ILE A 217 -6.77 -0.40 21.13
C ILE A 217 -5.59 -0.72 20.21
N VAL A 218 -4.41 -0.13 20.44
CA VAL A 218 -3.18 -0.34 19.64
C VAL A 218 -2.57 -1.74 19.78
N ASN A 219 -3.02 -2.52 20.77
CA ASN A 219 -2.61 -3.91 20.99
C ASN A 219 -3.55 -4.92 20.31
N GLY A 220 -4.37 -4.45 19.37
CA GLY A 220 -5.25 -5.30 18.58
C GLY A 220 -4.52 -6.23 17.63
N LYS A 221 -5.30 -7.11 17.02
CA LYS A 221 -4.84 -8.24 16.23
C LYS A 221 -4.67 -7.84 14.77
N ARG A 222 -3.51 -8.16 14.19
CA ARG A 222 -3.20 -7.89 12.77
C ARG A 222 -3.97 -8.77 11.79
N GLN A 223 -4.61 -9.84 12.27
CA GLN A 223 -5.43 -10.77 11.49
C GLN A 223 -6.88 -10.84 12.02
N PHE A 224 -7.36 -9.76 12.65
CA PHE A 224 -8.67 -9.70 13.30
C PHE A 224 -9.81 -10.24 12.44
N ILE A 225 -9.88 -9.87 11.16
CA ILE A 225 -10.96 -10.30 10.27
C ILE A 225 -10.93 -11.80 9.98
N GLN A 226 -9.75 -12.40 9.87
CA GLN A 226 -9.62 -13.85 9.71
C GLN A 226 -10.08 -14.59 10.96
N GLU A 227 -9.69 -14.10 12.13
CA GLU A 227 -10.12 -14.69 13.40
C GLU A 227 -11.63 -14.58 13.59
N LEU A 228 -12.21 -13.44 13.24
CA LEU A 228 -13.64 -13.21 13.28
C LEU A 228 -14.40 -14.16 12.35
N PHE A 229 -13.89 -14.40 11.14
CA PHE A 229 -14.45 -15.38 10.21
C PHE A 229 -14.32 -16.82 10.74
N LYS A 230 -13.17 -17.19 11.32
CA LYS A 230 -12.99 -18.52 11.94
C LYS A 230 -13.99 -18.74 13.08
N ARG A 231 -14.23 -17.70 13.89
CA ARG A 231 -15.24 -17.74 14.96
C ARG A 231 -16.65 -17.92 14.40
N SER A 232 -17.03 -17.20 13.33
CA SER A 232 -18.35 -17.38 12.71
C SER A 232 -18.57 -18.80 12.19
N GLN A 233 -17.54 -19.40 11.59
CA GLN A 233 -17.57 -20.81 11.16
C GLN A 233 -17.74 -21.77 12.33
N ALA A 234 -16.98 -21.59 13.40
CA ALA A 234 -17.06 -22.43 14.60
C ALA A 234 -18.45 -22.36 15.28
N GLU A 235 -19.11 -21.21 15.20
CA GLU A 235 -20.46 -20.99 15.73
C GLU A 235 -21.57 -21.39 14.73
N GLY A 236 -21.24 -21.83 13.52
CA GLY A 236 -22.22 -22.19 12.48
C GLY A 236 -23.03 -20.99 11.95
N LYS A 237 -22.47 -19.78 12.02
CA LYS A 237 -23.13 -18.52 11.71
C LYS A 237 -22.75 -17.96 10.34
N ASN A 238 -23.63 -17.11 9.80
CA ASN A 238 -23.35 -16.38 8.57
C ASN A 238 -22.42 -15.20 8.88
N PHE A 239 -21.30 -15.12 8.18
CA PHE A 239 -20.28 -14.10 8.45
C PHE A 239 -20.77 -12.68 8.15
N TYR A 240 -21.56 -12.49 7.08
CA TYR A 240 -22.09 -11.16 6.79
C TYR A 240 -23.11 -10.73 7.84
N ASN A 241 -24.13 -11.56 8.05
CA ASN A 241 -25.31 -11.21 8.85
C ASN A 241 -25.04 -11.19 10.35
N ASP A 242 -24.29 -12.17 10.86
CA ASP A 242 -24.09 -12.33 12.30
C ASP A 242 -22.84 -11.60 12.83
N TYR A 243 -21.93 -11.20 11.92
CA TYR A 243 -20.65 -10.59 12.27
C TYR A 243 -20.43 -9.25 11.57
N LEU A 244 -20.28 -9.21 10.24
CA LEU A 244 -19.90 -7.98 9.54
C LEU A 244 -20.92 -6.85 9.72
N LYS A 245 -22.22 -7.12 9.66
CA LYS A 245 -23.25 -6.10 9.91
C LYS A 245 -23.08 -5.44 11.28
N PHE A 246 -22.84 -6.23 12.32
CA PHE A 246 -22.61 -5.73 13.67
C PHE A 246 -21.26 -5.00 13.80
N LEU A 247 -20.22 -5.51 13.16
CA LEU A 247 -18.92 -4.83 13.11
C LEU A 247 -19.05 -3.46 12.45
N PHE A 248 -19.71 -3.37 11.30
CA PHE A 248 -19.85 -2.14 10.53
C PHE A 248 -20.79 -1.15 11.22
N TYR A 249 -22.05 -1.53 11.39
CA TYR A 249 -23.13 -0.60 11.67
C TYR A 249 -23.41 -0.42 13.17
N GLU A 250 -22.66 -1.13 14.03
CA GLU A 250 -22.78 -1.01 15.48
C GLU A 250 -21.42 -0.79 16.14
N ALA A 251 -20.45 -1.67 15.93
CA ALA A 251 -19.14 -1.54 16.56
C ALA A 251 -18.40 -0.30 16.04
N LEU A 252 -18.19 -0.19 14.73
CA LEU A 252 -17.39 0.92 14.17
C LEU A 252 -18.17 2.23 14.04
N ALA A 253 -19.51 2.16 13.97
CA ALA A 253 -20.36 3.32 13.71
C ALA A 253 -20.94 4.01 14.96
N LYS A 254 -20.76 3.45 16.16
CA LYS A 254 -21.28 4.04 17.40
C LYS A 254 -20.15 4.27 18.40
N GLU A 255 -20.08 5.48 18.93
CA GLU A 255 -19.13 5.83 19.98
C GLU A 255 -19.44 5.10 21.28
N ARG A 256 -18.38 4.63 21.96
CA ARG A 256 -18.42 3.94 23.25
C ARG A 256 -17.27 4.45 24.11
N ALA A 257 -17.52 4.65 25.40
CA ALA A 257 -16.59 5.31 26.32
C ALA A 257 -15.27 4.55 26.51
N ASP A 258 -15.30 3.23 26.48
CA ASP A 258 -14.17 2.35 26.78
C ASP A 258 -13.72 1.50 25.58
N HIS A 259 -14.23 1.82 24.38
CA HIS A 259 -14.03 1.08 23.11
C HIS A 259 -14.41 -0.42 23.14
N TYR A 260 -14.86 -0.96 24.26
CA TYR A 260 -15.21 -2.37 24.40
C TYR A 260 -16.48 -2.68 23.61
N TYR A 261 -16.46 -3.77 22.85
CA TYR A 261 -17.62 -4.26 22.11
C TYR A 261 -18.04 -5.66 22.62
N PRO A 262 -19.11 -5.76 23.43
CA PRO A 262 -19.48 -7.00 24.12
C PRO A 262 -19.71 -8.21 23.22
N ARG A 263 -20.27 -8.00 22.01
CA ARG A 263 -20.60 -9.12 21.10
C ARG A 263 -19.36 -9.87 20.62
N PHE A 264 -18.25 -9.16 20.43
CA PHE A 264 -16.99 -9.77 19.99
C PHE A 264 -16.00 -9.96 21.14
N ASP A 265 -16.34 -9.48 22.33
CA ASP A 265 -15.51 -9.54 23.54
C ASP A 265 -14.11 -8.96 23.32
N CYS A 266 -14.05 -7.77 22.71
CA CYS A 266 -12.80 -7.12 22.37
C CYS A 266 -12.96 -5.61 22.20
N GLN A 267 -11.82 -4.93 22.09
CA GLN A 267 -11.72 -3.49 21.87
C GLN A 267 -11.86 -3.15 20.38
N ILE A 268 -12.80 -2.26 20.06
CA ILE A 268 -13.08 -1.77 18.70
C ILE A 268 -13.33 -0.26 18.74
N PRO A 269 -12.50 0.54 18.04
CA PRO A 269 -12.64 1.99 18.03
C PRO A 269 -13.89 2.42 17.28
N PHE A 270 -14.37 3.61 17.61
CA PHE A 270 -15.34 4.31 16.78
C PHE A 270 -14.61 4.99 15.61
N LEU A 271 -15.20 4.91 14.42
CA LEU A 271 -14.74 5.61 13.23
C LEU A 271 -15.85 6.53 12.75
N ASN A 272 -15.53 7.83 12.66
CA ASN A 272 -16.46 8.88 12.28
C ASN A 272 -17.30 8.49 11.05
N GLY A 273 -18.61 8.71 11.18
CA GLY A 273 -19.67 8.12 10.37
C GLY A 273 -19.69 8.59 8.92
N GLY A 274 -19.31 7.69 8.02
CA GLY A 274 -19.65 7.80 6.60
C GLY A 274 -19.59 6.43 5.93
N LEU A 275 -18.41 5.81 5.94
CA LEU A 275 -18.23 4.46 5.40
C LEU A 275 -19.00 3.40 6.22
N PHE A 276 -19.07 3.57 7.54
CA PHE A 276 -19.71 2.62 8.46
C PHE A 276 -21.13 3.00 8.88
N GLU A 277 -21.66 4.12 8.40
CA GLU A 277 -23.06 4.46 8.67
C GLU A 277 -24.00 3.52 7.91
N ALA A 278 -25.05 3.07 8.60
CA ALA A 278 -26.10 2.30 7.96
C ALA A 278 -26.91 3.19 7.01
N GLN A 279 -27.12 2.71 5.79
CA GLN A 279 -27.95 3.40 4.77
C GLN A 279 -29.27 2.67 4.49
N HIS A 280 -29.50 1.54 5.15
CA HIS A 280 -30.69 0.71 5.06
C HIS A 280 -30.98 0.15 6.46
N ASP A 281 -32.19 -0.40 6.66
CA ASP A 281 -32.54 -1.06 7.91
C ASP A 281 -31.84 -2.41 8.04
N TRP A 282 -30.54 -2.35 8.38
CA TRP A 282 -29.65 -3.50 8.37
C TRP A 282 -30.04 -4.61 9.36
N ARG A 283 -30.92 -4.30 10.33
CA ARG A 283 -31.40 -5.24 11.35
C ARG A 283 -32.54 -6.12 10.84
N SER A 284 -33.37 -5.59 9.94
CA SER A 284 -34.55 -6.30 9.42
C SER A 284 -34.51 -6.55 7.93
N ASP A 285 -33.48 -6.09 7.21
CA ASP A 285 -33.33 -6.42 5.80
C ASP A 285 -33.18 -7.94 5.59
N GLU A 286 -33.54 -8.38 4.38
CA GLU A 286 -33.42 -9.78 3.95
C GLU A 286 -32.16 -10.02 3.09
N ILE A 287 -31.12 -9.19 3.25
CA ILE A 287 -29.88 -9.30 2.48
C ILE A 287 -29.05 -10.46 3.04
N GLN A 288 -28.92 -11.51 2.24
CA GLN A 288 -28.15 -12.71 2.59
C GLN A 288 -26.94 -12.84 1.70
N ILE A 289 -25.75 -12.96 2.30
CA ILE A 289 -24.49 -13.18 1.59
C ILE A 289 -23.88 -14.50 2.09
N PRO A 290 -23.86 -15.57 1.27
CA PRO A 290 -23.30 -16.85 1.66
C PRO A 290 -21.82 -16.78 2.05
N ASN A 291 -21.40 -17.59 3.02
CA ASN A 291 -20.00 -17.61 3.51
C ASN A 291 -18.97 -17.89 2.40
N ARG A 292 -19.37 -18.59 1.32
CA ARG A 292 -18.50 -18.88 0.16
C ARG A 292 -17.97 -17.63 -0.56
N PHE A 293 -18.65 -16.49 -0.45
CA PHE A 293 -18.18 -15.22 -1.03
C PHE A 293 -17.01 -14.63 -0.24
N PHE A 294 -16.84 -15.01 1.03
CA PHE A 294 -15.75 -14.54 1.87
C PHE A 294 -14.57 -15.50 1.85
N ARG A 295 -14.83 -16.82 1.97
CA ARG A 295 -13.83 -17.87 1.79
C ARG A 295 -14.41 -19.11 1.14
N ASN A 296 -13.66 -19.72 0.25
CA ASN A 296 -14.01 -20.99 -0.39
C ASN A 296 -12.77 -21.83 -0.75
N GLN A 297 -12.97 -22.97 -1.39
CA GLN A 297 -11.89 -23.88 -1.84
C GLN A 297 -11.72 -23.86 -3.37
N ASP A 298 -12.41 -22.94 -4.06
CA ASP A 298 -12.33 -22.85 -5.52
C ASP A 298 -10.92 -22.42 -5.92
N THR A 299 -10.40 -22.96 -7.01
CA THR A 299 -9.03 -22.69 -7.44
C THR A 299 -9.04 -21.70 -8.60
N THR A 300 -8.16 -20.69 -8.55
CA THR A 300 -7.99 -19.73 -9.65
C THR A 300 -7.35 -20.40 -10.86
N ARG A 301 -7.37 -19.73 -12.02
CA ARG A 301 -6.65 -20.18 -13.22
C ARG A 301 -5.14 -20.29 -13.01
N SER A 302 -4.59 -19.51 -12.07
CA SER A 302 -3.18 -19.54 -11.67
C SER A 302 -2.85 -20.65 -10.67
N GLY A 303 -3.83 -21.42 -10.20
CA GLY A 303 -3.63 -22.52 -9.25
C GLY A 303 -3.74 -22.12 -7.77
N ASP A 304 -4.18 -20.91 -7.47
CA ASP A 304 -4.31 -20.43 -6.10
C ASP A 304 -5.64 -20.88 -5.49
N VAL A 305 -5.59 -21.48 -4.31
CA VAL A 305 -6.79 -21.95 -3.60
C VAL A 305 -7.50 -20.78 -2.91
N GLY A 306 -8.82 -20.73 -3.08
CA GLY A 306 -9.72 -19.71 -2.55
C GLY A 306 -10.02 -18.60 -3.55
N THR A 307 -11.28 -18.24 -3.72
CA THR A 307 -11.68 -17.10 -4.57
C THR A 307 -12.55 -16.10 -3.82
N GLY A 308 -12.72 -16.30 -2.51
CA GLY A 308 -13.50 -15.40 -1.67
C GLY A 308 -12.76 -14.09 -1.40
N ILE A 309 -13.51 -13.08 -0.95
CA ILE A 309 -12.99 -11.74 -0.64
C ILE A 309 -11.81 -11.81 0.32
N LEU A 310 -11.94 -12.58 1.41
CA LEU A 310 -10.87 -12.73 2.39
C LEU A 310 -9.72 -13.55 1.83
N ASP A 311 -9.97 -14.59 1.01
CA ASP A 311 -8.91 -15.38 0.39
C ASP A 311 -8.04 -14.53 -0.53
N VAL A 312 -8.65 -13.68 -1.36
CA VAL A 312 -7.95 -12.77 -2.27
C VAL A 312 -7.20 -11.72 -1.46
N PHE A 313 -7.84 -11.01 -0.53
CA PHE A 313 -7.16 -10.00 0.29
C PHE A 313 -6.06 -10.62 1.16
N ASP A 314 -6.17 -11.92 1.48
CA ASP A 314 -5.14 -12.64 2.22
C ASP A 314 -3.87 -12.99 1.45
N ARG A 315 -3.85 -12.74 0.15
CA ARG A 315 -2.66 -12.89 -0.69
C ARG A 315 -1.80 -11.64 -0.74
N TYR A 316 -2.36 -10.47 -0.42
CA TYR A 316 -1.66 -9.21 -0.54
C TYR A 316 -1.20 -8.71 0.83
N ASN A 317 -0.02 -8.09 0.85
CA ASN A 317 0.42 -7.28 1.96
C ASN A 317 -0.27 -5.92 1.88
N PHE A 318 -0.89 -5.49 2.97
CA PHE A 318 -1.47 -4.15 3.09
C PHE A 318 -0.52 -3.27 3.90
N THR A 319 -0.30 -2.04 3.44
CA THR A 319 0.48 -1.02 4.15
C THR A 319 -0.38 0.20 4.47
N ILE A 320 -0.10 0.84 5.60
CA ILE A 320 -0.74 2.10 6.02
C ILE A 320 0.13 3.31 5.71
N LYS A 321 1.36 3.05 5.25
CA LYS A 321 2.29 4.09 4.83
C LYS A 321 2.06 4.27 3.34
N GLU A 322 1.69 5.48 2.95
CA GLU A 322 1.69 5.85 1.55
C GLU A 322 3.13 5.82 1.04
N ASP A 323 3.34 5.36 -0.19
CA ASP A 323 4.67 5.32 -0.78
C ASP A 323 5.29 6.72 -0.85
N GLU A 324 6.58 6.84 -0.61
CA GLU A 324 7.29 8.09 -0.89
C GLU A 324 7.86 8.02 -2.33
N PRO A 325 8.07 9.14 -3.05
CA PRO A 325 8.53 9.11 -4.45
C PRO A 325 9.78 8.25 -4.69
N LEU A 326 10.58 8.07 -3.65
CA LEU A 326 11.91 7.47 -3.65
C LEU A 326 11.95 6.14 -2.90
N GLU A 327 10.87 5.84 -2.17
CA GLU A 327 10.77 4.65 -1.34
C GLU A 327 9.40 4.01 -1.46
N LYS A 328 9.42 2.87 -2.15
CA LYS A 328 8.27 2.13 -2.61
C LYS A 328 8.22 0.79 -1.91
N GLU A 329 7.15 0.52 -1.19
CA GLU A 329 6.89 -0.79 -0.58
C GLU A 329 5.97 -1.60 -1.48
N VAL A 330 6.37 -2.83 -1.82
CA VAL A 330 5.59 -3.70 -2.72
C VAL A 330 4.43 -4.32 -1.95
N ALA A 331 3.42 -3.49 -1.68
CA ALA A 331 2.25 -3.75 -0.86
C ALA A 331 1.08 -2.88 -1.32
N VAL A 332 -0.16 -3.28 -1.01
CA VAL A 332 -1.38 -2.53 -1.28
C VAL A 332 -1.49 -1.38 -0.29
N ASP A 333 -1.57 -0.14 -0.79
CA ASP A 333 -1.66 1.08 0.01
C ASP A 333 -3.06 1.75 -0.10
N PRO A 334 -3.36 2.78 0.71
CA PRO A 334 -4.62 3.48 0.62
C PRO A 334 -4.82 4.28 -0.67
N GLU A 335 -3.74 4.74 -1.34
CA GLU A 335 -3.82 5.47 -2.61
C GLU A 335 -4.40 4.55 -3.71
N MET A 336 -4.01 3.27 -3.71
CA MET A 336 -4.52 2.27 -4.64
C MET A 336 -6.04 2.12 -4.54
N LEU A 337 -6.64 2.30 -3.36
CA LEU A 337 -8.10 2.29 -3.23
C LEU A 337 -8.74 3.41 -4.03
N GLY A 338 -8.14 4.62 -4.01
CA GLY A 338 -8.61 5.74 -4.83
C GLY A 338 -8.66 5.35 -6.30
N LYS A 339 -7.56 4.81 -6.83
CA LYS A 339 -7.48 4.31 -8.21
C LYS A 339 -8.49 3.19 -8.49
N VAL A 340 -8.69 2.25 -7.56
CA VAL A 340 -9.68 1.18 -7.70
C VAL A 340 -11.10 1.73 -7.79
N PHE A 341 -11.46 2.66 -6.88
CA PHE A 341 -12.79 3.27 -6.88
C PHE A 341 -13.01 4.14 -8.12
N GLU A 342 -12.01 4.92 -8.54
CA GLU A 342 -12.04 5.72 -9.78
C GLU A 342 -12.21 4.85 -11.02
N ASN A 343 -11.38 3.81 -11.17
CA ASN A 343 -11.46 2.91 -12.32
C ASN A 343 -12.75 2.09 -12.33
N MET A 344 -13.39 1.89 -11.17
CA MET A 344 -14.76 1.32 -11.08
C MET A 344 -15.88 2.32 -11.36
N LEU A 345 -15.61 3.64 -11.34
CA LEU A 345 -16.55 4.68 -11.79
C LEU A 345 -16.53 4.81 -13.33
N ASP A 346 -15.43 4.43 -13.97
CA ASP A 346 -15.21 4.53 -15.42
C ASP A 346 -16.12 3.66 -16.28
N VAL A 347 -16.70 2.60 -15.71
CA VAL A 347 -17.66 1.75 -16.45
C VAL A 347 -18.98 2.49 -16.69
N THR A 348 -19.27 3.57 -15.94
CA THR A 348 -20.55 4.29 -16.00
C THR A 348 -20.48 5.78 -16.36
N GLU A 349 -19.40 6.52 -16.07
CA GLU A 349 -19.43 8.01 -16.15
C GLU A 349 -18.32 8.71 -16.97
N ARG A 350 -17.40 8.01 -17.64
CA ARG A 350 -16.22 8.66 -18.29
C ARG A 350 -16.50 9.58 -19.48
N LYS A 351 -17.75 9.69 -19.97
CA LYS A 351 -18.10 10.62 -21.05
C LYS A 351 -18.63 11.98 -20.59
N SER A 352 -18.87 12.21 -19.29
CA SER A 352 -19.63 13.41 -18.87
C SER A 352 -18.93 14.39 -17.91
N LYS A 353 -17.82 14.04 -17.21
CA LYS A 353 -17.31 14.90 -16.11
C LYS A 353 -15.83 15.30 -16.10
N GLY A 354 -14.99 14.86 -17.03
CA GLY A 354 -13.64 15.43 -17.21
C GLY A 354 -12.68 15.36 -16.00
N ALA A 355 -12.95 14.49 -15.02
CA ALA A 355 -12.08 14.29 -13.87
C ALA A 355 -10.94 13.34 -14.26
N PHE A 356 -9.73 13.89 -14.45
CA PHE A 356 -8.51 13.10 -14.62
C PHE A 356 -7.63 13.24 -13.37
N TYR A 357 -7.14 12.11 -12.87
CA TYR A 357 -6.16 12.08 -11.79
C TYR A 357 -4.88 12.80 -12.22
N THR A 358 -4.34 13.65 -11.34
CA THR A 358 -3.04 14.30 -11.58
C THR A 358 -1.94 13.42 -10.98
N PRO A 359 -0.93 12.99 -11.77
CA PRO A 359 0.18 12.18 -11.27
C PRO A 359 0.83 12.74 -10.00
N ARG A 360 1.19 11.86 -9.06
CA ARG A 360 1.66 12.23 -7.72
C ARG A 360 2.91 13.09 -7.73
N GLU A 361 3.85 12.83 -8.64
CA GLU A 361 5.07 13.63 -8.80
C GLU A 361 4.73 15.10 -9.09
N ILE A 362 3.69 15.33 -9.89
CA ILE A 362 3.18 16.66 -10.21
C ILE A 362 2.49 17.27 -9.00
N VAL A 363 1.62 16.54 -8.29
CA VAL A 363 0.97 17.04 -7.06
C VAL A 363 1.99 17.40 -5.99
N HIS A 364 2.97 16.53 -5.76
CA HIS A 364 4.03 16.74 -4.78
C HIS A 364 4.87 17.98 -5.15
N TYR A 365 5.26 18.11 -6.42
CA TYR A 365 5.96 19.29 -6.92
C TYR A 365 5.12 20.56 -6.73
N MET A 366 3.85 20.56 -7.14
CA MET A 366 2.95 21.71 -6.98
C MET A 366 2.80 22.13 -5.53
N CYS A 367 2.57 21.19 -4.61
CA CYS A 367 2.46 21.48 -3.18
C CYS A 367 3.79 22.00 -2.61
N ARG A 368 4.91 21.36 -2.95
CA ARG A 368 6.24 21.75 -2.48
C ARG A 368 6.60 23.16 -2.93
N GLU A 369 6.49 23.46 -4.22
CA GLU A 369 6.79 24.79 -4.76
C GLU A 369 5.84 25.85 -4.22
N SER A 370 4.55 25.53 -4.08
CA SER A 370 3.57 26.46 -3.50
C SER A 370 3.90 26.79 -2.03
N LEU A 371 4.30 25.78 -1.25
CA LEU A 371 4.69 25.97 0.15
C LEU A 371 6.03 26.70 0.27
N ILE A 372 7.02 26.37 -0.56
CA ILE A 372 8.31 27.07 -0.60
C ILE A 372 8.07 28.54 -0.92
N HIS A 373 7.33 28.85 -1.98
CA HIS A 373 7.05 30.23 -2.37
C HIS A 373 6.28 31.00 -1.28
N TYR A 374 5.26 30.37 -0.69
CA TYR A 374 4.50 30.98 0.40
C TYR A 374 5.40 31.28 1.61
N LEU A 375 6.20 30.31 2.06
CA LEU A 375 7.09 30.46 3.20
C LEU A 375 8.23 31.45 2.93
N ASP A 376 8.81 31.43 1.72
CA ASP A 376 9.83 32.40 1.30
C ASP A 376 9.26 33.81 1.30
N THR A 377 8.06 34.02 0.72
CA THR A 377 7.40 35.34 0.74
C THR A 377 7.04 35.78 2.17
N ALA A 378 6.60 34.86 3.02
CA ALA A 378 6.14 35.17 4.38
C ALA A 378 7.28 35.39 5.38
N LEU A 379 8.43 34.74 5.18
CA LEU A 379 9.56 34.75 6.12
C LEU A 379 10.74 35.59 5.64
N ASN A 380 10.93 35.69 4.32
CA ASN A 380 11.96 36.51 3.71
C ASN A 380 11.30 37.74 3.08
N THR A 381 11.31 38.85 3.81
CA THR A 381 11.03 40.17 3.22
C THR A 381 12.18 40.54 2.29
N TYR A 382 12.04 40.24 1.00
CA TYR A 382 12.88 40.88 0.00
C TYR A 382 12.50 42.36 -0.03
N ASP A 383 13.42 43.23 0.37
CA ASP A 383 13.37 44.65 0.04
C ASP A 383 13.32 44.75 -1.49
N MET A 384 12.13 44.90 -2.07
CA MET A 384 12.01 45.27 -3.47
C MET A 384 12.48 46.72 -3.59
N PRO A 385 13.59 47.01 -4.31
CA PRO A 385 13.89 48.38 -4.67
C PRO A 385 12.83 48.79 -5.70
N LEU A 386 11.88 49.62 -5.28
CA LEU A 386 11.04 50.38 -6.20
C LEU A 386 11.95 51.18 -7.12
N ARG A 387 12.20 50.68 -8.34
CA ARG A 387 12.73 51.51 -9.43
C ARG A 387 11.62 52.49 -9.81
N GLU A 388 11.71 53.72 -9.32
CA GLU A 388 10.98 54.84 -9.89
C GLU A 388 11.34 54.94 -11.39
N ALA A 389 10.37 54.66 -12.24
CA ALA A 389 10.49 54.92 -13.66
C ALA A 389 10.55 56.44 -13.88
N GLY A 390 11.76 56.95 -14.07
CA GLY A 390 12.03 58.35 -14.35
C GLY A 390 11.25 58.84 -15.57
N SER A 391 10.38 59.81 -15.34
CA SER A 391 9.82 60.69 -16.36
C SER A 391 10.94 61.55 -16.96
N SER A 392 11.35 61.28 -18.19
CA SER A 392 11.76 62.28 -19.20
C SER A 392 12.41 61.60 -20.40
N GLN A 393 11.72 61.66 -21.54
CA GLN A 393 12.29 62.14 -22.81
C GLN A 393 11.17 62.12 -23.86
N ALA A 394 10.56 63.28 -24.04
CA ALA A 394 9.87 63.67 -25.26
C ALA A 394 10.59 64.91 -25.79
N SER A 395 11.24 64.75 -26.94
CA SER A 395 11.60 65.80 -27.88
C SER A 395 11.59 65.19 -29.27
#